data_AF-A0A5M6D6X3-F1
#
_entry.id   AF-A0A5M6D6X3-F1
#
_cell.length_a   1.000
_cell.length_b   1.000
_cell.length_c   1.000
_cell.angle_alpha   90.00
_cell.angle_beta   90.00
_cell.angle_gamma   90.00
#
_symmetry.space_group_name_H-M   'P 1'
#
loop_
_entity.id
_entity.type
_entity.pdbx_description
1 polymer ?
#
loop_
_entity_poly.entity_id
_entity_poly.type
_entity_poly.pdbx_seq_one_letter_code
_entity_poly.pdbx_strand_id
1 'polypeptide(L)'
;MAASDRAETTGSGRRIDLGCSTRHVVVKLERSAARHLNGTRSADASWQRDRPDAENARLLQEPCTMSDYEMLDDLYAYNEWANSKVLSLCEGLTASQLDQEMPIGRGSLRATLFHILAAEDVWMDRWTGIPWRPFPTDPESIRLDEIQDGLDEVAAQRRSLIELNRPARWSETITYQDSKKNEHTHSLYDLLLHVANHGVHHRAQALHFLKKFGRTVPAGLDYIFYRLAASTVDQDPAAVKQLQQFGLSVGTIKSRDPQYDAALVQRLYAYHDWAMNEVFDMCDTVDVAALDQDFSMGSGTIRKCLRHLLDAEQWWIDNWSGDSNDFPRSAEEMPLQEIQSQWKKLSRKRKRFLATVDEDAAMKVVTVAPNGLPTSFRIGESVLQLPLHGTHHRAQIINMVRRSKGRLHNIDLLYAIDELK
;
A
#
# COMPACT_ATOMS: atom_id res chain seq x y z
N MET A 1 -54.59 1.37 26.29
CA MET A 1 -53.25 1.73 26.81
C MET A 1 -52.46 0.44 26.98
N ALA A 2 -51.70 0.07 25.96
CA ALA A 2 -50.78 -1.06 25.99
C ALA A 2 -49.41 -0.50 25.61
N ALA A 3 -48.46 -0.57 26.54
CA ALA A 3 -47.08 -0.18 26.34
C ALA A 3 -46.39 -1.24 25.47
N SER A 4 -45.66 -0.76 24.46
CA SER A 4 -44.82 -1.57 23.58
C SER A 4 -43.40 -1.50 24.09
N ASP A 5 -42.89 -2.62 24.60
CA ASP A 5 -41.48 -2.84 24.87
C ASP A 5 -40.71 -2.93 23.55
N ARG A 6 -39.66 -2.11 23.42
CA ARG A 6 -38.63 -2.23 22.39
C ARG A 6 -37.56 -3.18 22.90
N ALA A 7 -37.37 -4.31 22.21
CA ALA A 7 -36.22 -5.17 22.39
C ALA A 7 -35.00 -4.57 21.67
N GLU A 8 -33.98 -4.21 22.44
CA GLU A 8 -32.64 -3.95 21.92
C GLU A 8 -31.98 -5.28 21.52
N THR A 9 -31.70 -5.46 20.23
CA THR A 9 -30.87 -6.57 19.74
C THR A 9 -29.41 -6.12 19.69
N THR A 10 -28.65 -6.44 20.73
CA THR A 10 -27.18 -6.36 20.70
C THR A 10 -26.64 -7.50 19.83
N GLY A 11 -26.11 -7.17 18.66
CA GLY A 11 -25.36 -8.10 17.81
C GLY A 11 -24.01 -8.43 18.44
N SER A 12 -23.89 -9.59 19.07
CA SER A 12 -22.63 -10.17 19.51
C SER A 12 -21.87 -10.70 18.28
N GLY A 13 -21.02 -9.87 17.68
CA GLY A 13 -20.00 -10.32 16.72
C GLY A 13 -19.03 -11.28 17.41
N ARG A 14 -18.81 -12.45 16.81
CA ARG A 14 -18.00 -13.52 17.39
C ARG A 14 -16.53 -13.24 17.05
N ARG A 15 -15.87 -12.49 17.92
CA ARG A 15 -14.43 -12.15 17.87
C ARG A 15 -13.58 -13.39 17.57
N ILE A 16 -12.50 -13.23 16.81
CA ILE A 16 -11.50 -14.28 16.61
C ILE A 16 -10.82 -14.56 17.97
N ASP A 17 -11.35 -15.52 18.73
CA ASP A 17 -10.79 -16.00 20.00
C ASP A 17 -9.68 -17.01 19.69
N LEU A 18 -8.48 -16.48 19.42
CA LEU A 18 -7.27 -17.26 19.20
C LEU A 18 -6.71 -17.68 20.56
N GLY A 19 -7.18 -18.83 21.05
CA GLY A 19 -6.84 -19.39 22.36
C GLY A 19 -5.33 -19.34 22.69
N CYS A 20 -5.02 -18.77 23.85
CA CYS A 20 -3.67 -18.72 24.39
C CYS A 20 -3.24 -20.10 24.90
N SER A 21 -2.35 -20.77 24.17
CA SER A 21 -1.60 -21.93 24.68
C SER A 21 -0.13 -21.55 24.88
N THR A 22 0.22 -21.17 26.11
CA THR A 22 1.60 -20.87 26.49
C THR A 22 2.45 -22.13 26.53
N ARG A 23 3.38 -22.30 25.57
CA ARG A 23 4.61 -23.06 25.78
C ARG A 23 5.80 -22.12 25.74
N HIS A 24 6.46 -22.00 26.90
CA HIS A 24 7.63 -21.14 27.09
C HIS A 24 8.85 -21.72 26.37
N VAL A 25 9.34 -21.01 25.36
CA VAL A 25 10.72 -21.19 24.86
C VAL A 25 11.49 -19.91 25.18
N VAL A 26 12.37 -20.01 26.17
CA VAL A 26 13.24 -18.91 26.59
C VAL A 26 14.37 -18.75 25.60
N VAL A 27 14.28 -17.76 24.72
CA VAL A 27 15.44 -17.27 23.95
C VAL A 27 16.01 -16.05 24.70
N LYS A 28 17.22 -16.20 25.24
CA LYS A 28 18.00 -15.10 25.81
C LYS A 28 18.33 -14.10 24.69
N LEU A 29 17.73 -12.92 24.73
CA LEU A 29 18.13 -11.78 23.90
C LEU A 29 18.92 -10.80 24.77
N GLU A 30 20.19 -10.60 24.40
CA GLU A 30 21.04 -9.57 24.98
C GLU A 30 20.51 -8.18 24.61
N ARG A 31 20.45 -7.30 25.62
CA ARG A 31 19.96 -5.93 25.50
C ARG A 31 20.98 -5.08 24.73
N SER A 32 20.61 -4.61 23.55
CA SER A 32 21.26 -3.44 22.94
C SER A 32 20.31 -2.25 23.03
N ALA A 33 20.68 -1.28 23.85
CA ALA A 33 19.98 -0.02 23.98
C ALA A 33 20.24 0.85 22.74
N ALA A 34 19.18 1.28 22.06
CA ALA A 34 19.26 2.28 21.00
C ALA A 34 19.72 3.61 21.62
N ARG A 35 20.99 3.97 21.41
CA ARG A 35 21.46 5.34 21.59
C ARG A 35 21.29 6.06 20.25
N HIS A 36 20.63 7.22 20.28
CA HIS A 36 20.75 8.21 19.21
C HIS A 36 22.23 8.53 19.01
N LEU A 37 22.78 8.11 17.87
CA LEU A 37 24.13 8.47 17.45
C LEU A 37 24.01 9.47 16.30
N ASN A 38 24.27 10.74 16.61
CA ASN A 38 24.72 11.72 15.63
C ASN A 38 26.10 11.27 15.12
N GLY A 39 26.11 10.51 14.02
CA GLY A 39 27.31 10.17 13.29
C GLY A 39 27.69 11.29 12.33
N THR A 40 28.86 11.86 12.50
CA THR A 40 29.51 12.77 11.54
C THR A 40 29.62 12.10 10.17
N ARG A 41 28.98 12.69 9.16
CA ARG A 41 29.01 12.24 7.76
C ARG A 41 30.42 12.37 7.20
N SER A 42 30.92 11.30 6.59
CA SER A 42 32.10 11.32 5.71
C SER A 42 31.79 12.16 4.47
N ALA A 43 32.67 13.10 4.14
CA ALA A 43 32.54 13.97 3.00
C ALA A 43 33.04 13.27 1.73
N ASP A 44 32.17 12.48 1.10
CA ASP A 44 32.35 12.01 -0.29
C ASP A 44 30.97 11.92 -0.94
N ALA A 45 30.70 12.83 -1.89
CA ALA A 45 29.57 12.90 -2.84
C ALA A 45 28.25 12.17 -2.50
N SER A 46 27.81 12.19 -1.24
CA SER A 46 26.58 11.57 -0.78
C SER A 46 25.38 12.32 -1.32
N TRP A 47 24.34 11.62 -1.77
CA TRP A 47 23.03 12.20 -2.02
C TRP A 47 22.65 13.11 -0.84
N GLN A 48 22.53 14.41 -1.11
CA GLN A 48 22.00 15.33 -0.12
C GLN A 48 20.47 15.28 -0.23
N ARG A 49 19.86 14.67 0.79
CA ARG A 49 18.44 14.81 1.09
C ARG A 49 18.11 16.30 1.01
N ASP A 50 17.24 16.67 0.07
CA ASP A 50 16.63 18.00 0.15
C ASP A 50 15.90 18.03 1.50
N ARG A 51 15.87 19.18 2.19
CA ARG A 51 14.97 19.32 3.34
C ARG A 51 13.57 18.87 2.90
N PRO A 52 12.77 18.24 3.79
CA PRO A 52 11.40 17.88 3.47
C PRO A 52 10.76 19.07 2.75
N ASP A 53 10.26 18.82 1.53
CA ASP A 53 9.58 19.85 0.76
C ASP A 53 8.55 20.50 1.69
N ALA A 54 8.66 21.80 1.93
CA ALA A 54 7.87 22.49 2.95
C ALA A 54 6.37 22.31 2.70
N GLU A 55 5.97 22.13 1.45
CA GLU A 55 4.61 21.79 1.07
C GLU A 55 4.24 20.34 1.41
N ASN A 56 5.13 19.35 1.19
CA ASN A 56 4.87 17.96 1.60
C ASN A 56 4.79 17.85 3.13
N ALA A 57 5.67 18.55 3.85
CA ALA A 57 5.62 18.63 5.31
C ALA A 57 4.29 19.22 5.78
N ARG A 58 3.86 20.34 5.18
CA ARG A 58 2.55 20.95 5.43
C ARG A 58 1.40 19.96 5.15
N LEU A 59 1.42 19.30 4.00
CA LEU A 59 0.38 18.33 3.59
C LEU A 59 0.29 17.11 4.51
N LEU A 60 1.39 16.72 5.16
CA LEU A 60 1.42 15.59 6.11
C LEU A 60 1.10 16.03 7.56
N GLN A 61 1.35 17.29 7.91
CA GLN A 61 1.08 17.84 9.25
C GLN A 61 -0.32 18.43 9.43
N GLU A 62 -0.84 19.14 8.42
CA GLU A 62 -2.12 19.83 8.56
C GLU A 62 -3.25 18.82 8.75
N PRO A 63 -4.25 19.07 9.61
CA PRO A 63 -5.43 18.21 9.67
C PRO A 63 -6.07 18.16 8.28
N CYS A 64 -6.36 16.97 7.76
CA CYS A 64 -7.10 16.86 6.51
C CYS A 64 -8.53 17.37 6.75
N THR A 65 -8.83 18.62 6.37
CA THR A 65 -10.13 19.26 6.61
C THR A 65 -11.18 18.93 5.55
N MET A 66 -10.74 18.33 4.46
CA MET A 66 -11.58 17.83 3.37
C MET A 66 -11.30 16.35 3.23
N SER A 67 -12.29 15.53 3.51
CA SER A 67 -12.33 14.20 2.94
C SER A 67 -13.72 13.97 2.38
N ASP A 68 -13.83 14.00 1.06
CA ASP A 68 -14.98 13.38 0.44
C ASP A 68 -14.74 11.88 0.49
N TYR A 69 -15.63 11.21 1.20
CA TYR A 69 -15.36 9.91 1.77
C TYR A 69 -15.16 8.80 0.72
N GLU A 70 -15.56 9.06 -0.52
CA GLU A 70 -15.72 8.07 -1.56
C GLU A 70 -14.39 7.52 -2.07
N MET A 71 -13.32 8.33 -2.11
CA MET A 71 -11.99 7.84 -2.50
C MET A 71 -11.40 6.89 -1.45
N LEU A 72 -11.62 7.16 -0.17
CA LEU A 72 -11.17 6.25 0.89
C LEU A 72 -11.98 4.94 0.86
N ASP A 73 -13.29 5.02 0.63
CA ASP A 73 -14.15 3.85 0.42
C ASP A 73 -13.63 3.02 -0.76
N ASP A 74 -13.22 3.67 -1.85
CA ASP A 74 -12.68 3.02 -3.04
C ASP A 74 -11.30 2.35 -2.79
N LEU A 75 -10.42 2.97 -1.99
CA LEU A 75 -9.16 2.32 -1.55
C LEU A 75 -9.42 1.04 -0.75
N TYR A 76 -10.46 1.03 0.08
CA TYR A 76 -10.84 -0.17 0.83
C TYR A 76 -11.53 -1.23 -0.04
N ALA A 77 -12.37 -0.82 -0.99
CA ALA A 77 -12.93 -1.73 -1.99
C ALA A 77 -11.84 -2.37 -2.86
N TYR A 78 -10.80 -1.60 -3.22
CA TYR A 78 -9.59 -2.12 -3.85
C TYR A 78 -8.87 -3.14 -2.96
N ASN A 79 -8.73 -2.85 -1.66
CA ASN A 79 -8.11 -3.79 -0.72
C ASN A 79 -8.88 -5.11 -0.61
N GLU A 80 -10.20 -5.05 -0.49
CA GLU A 80 -11.09 -6.22 -0.47
C GLU A 80 -10.90 -7.05 -1.75
N TRP A 81 -10.99 -6.41 -2.92
CA TRP A 81 -10.75 -7.05 -4.23
C TRP A 81 -9.37 -7.71 -4.31
N ALA A 82 -8.32 -7.00 -3.89
CA ALA A 82 -6.95 -7.48 -3.98
C ALA A 82 -6.69 -8.63 -3.00
N ASN A 83 -7.23 -8.57 -1.78
CA ASN A 83 -7.13 -9.64 -0.79
C ASN A 83 -7.79 -10.92 -1.33
N SER A 84 -9.00 -10.85 -1.87
CA SER A 84 -9.69 -12.00 -2.46
C SER A 84 -8.94 -12.58 -3.67
N LYS A 85 -8.33 -11.75 -4.52
CA LYS A 85 -7.47 -12.22 -5.63
C LYS A 85 -6.21 -12.93 -5.15
N VAL A 86 -5.60 -12.48 -4.04
CA VAL A 86 -4.45 -13.18 -3.45
C VAL A 86 -4.86 -14.52 -2.86
N LEU A 87 -5.99 -14.56 -2.15
CA LEU A 87 -6.50 -15.79 -1.53
C LEU A 87 -6.92 -16.84 -2.57
N SER A 88 -7.53 -16.42 -3.68
CA SER A 88 -7.88 -17.37 -4.76
C SER A 88 -6.65 -17.98 -5.44
N LEU A 89 -5.52 -17.26 -5.51
CA LEU A 89 -4.26 -17.83 -5.99
C LEU A 89 -3.67 -18.87 -5.04
N CYS A 90 -4.10 -18.90 -3.78
CA CYS A 90 -3.69 -19.90 -2.80
C CYS A 90 -4.47 -21.21 -2.93
N GLU A 91 -5.55 -21.25 -3.72
CA GLU A 91 -6.37 -22.44 -3.92
C GLU A 91 -5.52 -23.62 -4.45
N GLY A 92 -5.64 -24.77 -3.77
CA GLY A 92 -4.90 -25.98 -4.09
C GLY A 92 -3.42 -25.96 -3.71
N LEU A 93 -2.92 -24.93 -3.01
CA LEU A 93 -1.61 -25.01 -2.36
C LEU A 93 -1.65 -25.96 -1.16
N THR A 94 -0.59 -26.73 -0.98
CA THR A 94 -0.43 -27.60 0.20
C THR A 94 -0.01 -26.80 1.43
N ALA A 95 -0.26 -27.33 2.64
CA ALA A 95 0.24 -26.73 3.88
C ALA A 95 1.75 -26.50 3.84
N SER A 96 2.53 -27.46 3.31
CA SER A 96 3.98 -27.34 3.13
C SER A 96 4.37 -26.13 2.28
N GLN A 97 3.63 -25.82 1.21
CA GLN A 97 3.87 -24.61 0.40
C GLN A 97 3.48 -23.34 1.14
N LEU A 98 2.33 -23.33 1.82
CA LEU A 98 1.88 -22.17 2.59
C LEU A 98 2.87 -21.79 3.71
N ASP A 99 3.49 -22.80 4.32
CA ASP A 99 4.39 -22.67 5.47
C ASP A 99 5.89 -22.73 5.09
N GLN A 100 6.21 -22.78 3.79
CA GLN A 100 7.60 -22.80 3.33
C GLN A 100 8.32 -21.49 3.72
N GLU A 101 9.37 -21.63 4.54
CA GLU A 101 10.20 -20.50 4.97
C GLU A 101 11.01 -19.90 3.80
N MET A 102 10.97 -18.57 3.69
CA MET A 102 11.76 -17.78 2.77
C MET A 102 12.26 -16.50 3.45
N PRO A 103 13.43 -15.96 3.06
CA PRO A 103 14.03 -14.78 3.68
C PRO A 103 13.39 -13.47 3.18
N ILE A 104 12.06 -13.34 3.33
CA ILE A 104 11.26 -12.19 2.91
C ILE A 104 10.12 -11.95 3.90
N GLY A 105 9.78 -10.69 4.16
CA GLY A 105 8.55 -10.33 4.87
C GLY A 105 8.39 -11.05 6.22
N ARG A 106 7.27 -11.81 6.34
CA ARG A 106 6.88 -12.59 7.53
C ARG A 106 7.43 -14.02 7.58
N GLY A 107 8.28 -14.41 6.64
CA GLY A 107 8.90 -15.74 6.60
C GLY A 107 8.14 -16.76 5.76
N SER A 108 6.80 -16.78 5.77
CA SER A 108 5.99 -17.69 4.94
C SER A 108 4.80 -16.98 4.30
N LEU A 109 4.14 -17.66 3.34
CA LEU A 109 2.92 -17.15 2.71
C LEU A 109 1.78 -17.09 3.74
N ARG A 110 1.56 -18.15 4.53
CA ARG A 110 0.51 -18.16 5.57
C ARG A 110 0.72 -17.05 6.59
N ALA A 111 1.95 -16.89 7.09
CA ALA A 111 2.27 -15.84 8.05
C ALA A 111 2.06 -14.42 7.45
N THR A 112 2.28 -14.26 6.14
CA THR A 112 2.03 -12.99 5.45
C THR A 112 0.52 -12.70 5.34
N LEU A 113 -0.29 -13.70 4.97
CA LEU A 113 -1.74 -13.56 4.86
C LEU A 113 -2.40 -13.34 6.23
N PHE A 114 -1.99 -14.11 7.24
CA PHE A 114 -2.41 -13.91 8.61
C PHE A 114 -2.04 -12.52 9.13
N HIS A 115 -0.85 -12.02 8.80
CA HIS A 115 -0.44 -10.67 9.20
C HIS A 115 -1.31 -9.57 8.58
N ILE A 116 -1.80 -9.74 7.34
CA ILE A 116 -2.74 -8.79 6.73
C ILE A 116 -4.03 -8.73 7.57
N LEU A 117 -4.64 -9.88 7.86
CA LEU A 117 -5.83 -9.97 8.72
C LEU A 117 -5.58 -9.40 10.12
N ALA A 118 -4.54 -9.89 10.81
CA ALA A 118 -4.23 -9.48 12.17
C ALA A 118 -3.90 -7.99 12.27
N ALA A 119 -3.32 -7.38 11.23
CA ALA A 119 -3.09 -5.95 11.20
C ALA A 119 -4.40 -5.16 11.10
N GLU A 120 -5.32 -5.55 10.21
CA GLU A 120 -6.64 -4.91 10.11
C GLU A 120 -7.42 -5.01 11.44
N ASP A 121 -7.41 -6.19 12.07
CA ASP A 121 -8.10 -6.44 13.35
C ASP A 121 -7.50 -5.64 14.52
N VAL A 122 -6.17 -5.61 14.65
CA VAL A 122 -5.51 -4.78 15.69
C VAL A 122 -5.75 -3.29 15.47
N TRP A 123 -5.83 -2.83 14.23
CA TRP A 123 -6.17 -1.43 13.95
C TRP A 123 -7.64 -1.12 14.28
N MET A 124 -8.57 -2.03 14.01
CA MET A 124 -9.96 -1.89 14.47
C MET A 124 -10.06 -1.75 15.99
N ASP A 125 -9.31 -2.55 16.76
CA ASP A 125 -9.26 -2.42 18.22
C ASP A 125 -8.78 -1.01 18.63
N ARG A 126 -7.73 -0.51 17.99
CA ARG A 126 -7.21 0.85 18.25
C ARG A 126 -8.26 1.91 17.94
N TRP A 127 -8.97 1.78 16.82
CA TRP A 127 -9.96 2.76 16.41
C TRP A 127 -11.21 2.79 17.28
N THR A 128 -11.52 1.67 17.93
CA THR A 128 -12.70 1.51 18.79
C THR A 128 -12.38 1.66 20.28
N GLY A 129 -11.16 2.06 20.63
CA GLY A 129 -10.74 2.30 22.01
C GLY A 129 -10.59 1.03 22.86
N ILE A 130 -10.42 -0.12 22.21
CA ILE A 130 -10.20 -1.38 22.91
C ILE A 130 -8.80 -1.39 23.54
N PRO A 131 -8.64 -1.85 24.79
CA PRO A 131 -7.34 -1.87 25.45
C PRO A 131 -6.26 -2.61 24.65
N TRP A 132 -5.03 -2.10 24.73
CA TRP A 132 -3.88 -2.70 24.04
C TRP A 132 -3.74 -4.19 24.36
N ARG A 133 -3.42 -4.95 23.33
CA ARG A 133 -3.01 -6.36 23.42
C ARG A 133 -1.77 -6.62 22.58
N PRO A 134 -1.01 -7.69 22.87
CA PRO A 134 0.06 -8.14 21.99
C PRO A 134 -0.48 -8.42 20.58
N PHE A 135 0.35 -8.16 19.56
CA PHE A 135 0.02 -8.52 18.20
C PHE A 135 -0.17 -10.05 18.12
N PRO A 136 -1.26 -10.55 17.50
CA PRO A 136 -1.51 -11.97 17.38
C PRO A 136 -0.34 -12.74 16.77
N THR A 137 -0.10 -13.92 17.32
CA THR A 137 0.66 -14.96 16.64
C THR A 137 -0.34 -15.92 15.99
N ASP A 138 0.00 -16.43 14.81
CA ASP A 138 -0.82 -17.44 14.12
C ASP A 138 -1.08 -18.61 15.08
N PRO A 139 -2.35 -18.99 15.31
CA PRO A 139 -2.78 -19.97 16.32
C PRO A 139 -2.43 -21.43 15.99
N GLU A 140 -1.35 -21.68 15.25
CA GLU A 140 -0.95 -22.98 14.71
C GLU A 140 -1.69 -23.37 13.41
N SER A 141 -1.35 -22.69 12.30
CA SER A 141 -1.73 -23.03 10.93
C SER A 141 -3.16 -22.64 10.55
N ILE A 142 -3.56 -21.40 10.85
CA ILE A 142 -4.86 -20.84 10.45
C ILE A 142 -5.19 -21.14 8.98
N ARG A 143 -6.42 -21.59 8.72
CA ARG A 143 -6.83 -21.99 7.38
C ARG A 143 -7.14 -20.77 6.50
N LEU A 144 -7.06 -20.96 5.18
CA LEU A 144 -7.29 -19.87 4.22
C LEU A 144 -8.75 -19.36 4.25
N ASP A 145 -9.73 -20.24 4.50
CA ASP A 145 -11.13 -19.86 4.67
C ASP A 145 -11.34 -19.06 5.97
N GLU A 146 -10.68 -19.42 7.06
CA GLU A 146 -10.70 -18.64 8.30
C GLU A 146 -10.07 -17.24 8.11
N ILE A 147 -9.02 -17.13 7.30
CA ILE A 147 -8.45 -15.82 6.93
C ILE A 147 -9.46 -15.00 6.12
N GLN A 148 -10.13 -15.61 5.14
CA GLN A 148 -11.14 -14.94 4.32
C GLN A 148 -12.32 -14.45 5.18
N ASP A 149 -12.87 -15.32 6.02
CA ASP A 149 -13.99 -15.00 6.92
C ASP A 149 -13.61 -13.85 7.87
N GLY A 150 -12.40 -13.87 8.43
CA GLY A 150 -11.90 -12.81 9.29
C GLY A 150 -11.72 -11.48 8.55
N LEU A 151 -11.26 -11.52 7.30
CA LEU A 151 -11.12 -10.31 6.47
C LEU A 151 -12.50 -9.72 6.11
N ASP A 152 -13.49 -10.56 5.85
CA ASP A 152 -14.86 -10.11 5.58
C ASP A 152 -15.51 -9.51 6.83
N GLU A 153 -15.28 -10.10 8.00
CA GLU A 153 -15.76 -9.57 9.28
C GLU A 153 -15.14 -8.20 9.58
N VAL A 154 -13.81 -8.09 9.54
CA VAL A 154 -13.13 -6.82 9.83
C VAL A 154 -13.47 -5.73 8.81
N ALA A 155 -13.70 -6.10 7.54
CA ALA A 155 -14.17 -5.17 6.52
C ALA A 155 -15.58 -4.62 6.83
N ALA A 156 -16.51 -5.47 7.28
CA ALA A 156 -17.86 -5.04 7.69
C ALA A 156 -17.84 -4.13 8.93
N GLN A 157 -16.99 -4.44 9.92
CA GLN A 157 -16.79 -3.60 11.10
C GLN A 157 -16.18 -2.25 10.72
N ARG A 158 -15.13 -2.23 9.89
CA ARG A 158 -14.51 -1.01 9.39
C ARG A 158 -15.51 -0.15 8.63
N ARG A 159 -16.32 -0.73 7.75
CA ARG A 159 -17.35 0.00 7.01
C ARG A 159 -18.33 0.69 7.96
N SER A 160 -18.76 -0.03 9.00
CA SER A 160 -19.65 0.51 10.03
C SER A 160 -18.99 1.65 10.83
N LEU A 161 -17.71 1.53 11.16
CA LEU A 161 -16.93 2.57 11.83
C LEU A 161 -16.76 3.81 10.95
N ILE A 162 -16.47 3.62 9.65
CA ILE A 162 -16.38 4.68 8.65
C ILE A 162 -17.70 5.44 8.57
N GLU A 163 -18.84 4.75 8.47
CA GLU A 163 -20.17 5.38 8.42
C GLU A 163 -20.50 6.17 9.69
N LEU A 164 -20.18 5.60 10.86
CA LEU A 164 -20.43 6.27 12.15
C LEU A 164 -19.65 7.58 12.27
N ASN A 165 -18.38 7.58 11.83
CA ASN A 165 -17.49 8.74 11.92
C ASN A 165 -17.57 9.66 10.70
N ARG A 166 -18.40 9.31 9.70
CA ARG A 166 -18.60 10.08 8.48
C ARG A 166 -18.93 11.54 8.83
N PRO A 167 -19.91 11.89 9.69
CA PRO A 167 -20.24 13.30 9.97
C PRO A 167 -19.09 14.16 10.49
N ALA A 168 -18.13 13.58 11.20
CA ALA A 168 -16.95 14.26 11.74
C ALA A 168 -15.79 14.38 10.74
N ARG A 169 -15.98 13.95 9.48
CA ARG A 169 -14.93 13.91 8.45
C ARG A 169 -13.69 13.13 8.89
N TRP A 170 -13.88 12.12 9.74
CA TRP A 170 -12.81 11.30 10.34
C TRP A 170 -11.68 12.12 11.00
N SER A 171 -11.98 13.38 11.38
CA SER A 171 -11.03 14.29 12.01
C SER A 171 -10.79 13.99 13.49
N GLU A 172 -11.61 13.11 14.09
CA GLU A 172 -11.45 12.66 15.46
C GLU A 172 -10.07 12.02 15.65
N THR A 173 -9.39 12.44 16.73
CA THR A 173 -8.07 11.93 17.07
C THR A 173 -8.17 10.68 17.92
N ILE A 174 -7.36 9.67 17.60
CA ILE A 174 -7.27 8.41 18.30
C ILE A 174 -5.89 8.30 18.94
N THR A 175 -5.87 8.09 20.24
CA THR A 175 -4.64 7.79 21.00
C THR A 175 -4.53 6.29 21.19
N TYR A 176 -3.40 5.71 20.78
CA TYR A 176 -3.17 4.27 20.82
C TYR A 176 -1.72 3.94 21.16
N GLN A 177 -1.47 2.66 21.43
CA GLN A 177 -0.14 2.14 21.71
C GLN A 177 0.39 1.25 20.57
N ASP A 178 1.65 1.43 20.19
CA ASP A 178 2.32 0.56 19.24
C ASP A 178 2.69 -0.81 19.88
N SER A 179 3.32 -1.70 19.12
CA SER A 179 3.73 -3.02 19.63
C SER A 179 4.80 -2.97 20.73
N LYS A 180 5.50 -1.83 20.88
CA LYS A 180 6.47 -1.55 21.94
C LYS A 180 5.85 -0.75 23.11
N LYS A 181 4.55 -0.48 23.07
CA LYS A 181 3.79 0.32 24.03
C LYS A 181 4.17 1.81 24.05
N ASN A 182 4.76 2.34 22.97
CA ASN A 182 4.85 3.78 22.83
C ASN A 182 3.48 4.33 22.48
N GLU A 183 3.12 5.46 23.09
CA GLU A 183 1.86 6.15 22.84
C GLU A 183 1.98 7.06 21.62
N HIS A 184 0.93 7.07 20.79
CA HIS A 184 0.82 7.85 19.57
C HIS A 184 -0.58 8.43 19.45
N THR A 185 -0.70 9.60 18.83
CA THR A 185 -2.00 10.26 18.57
C THR A 185 -2.07 10.74 17.13
N HIS A 186 -3.08 10.27 16.39
CA HIS A 186 -3.33 10.63 14.99
C HIS A 186 -4.83 10.77 14.73
N SER A 187 -5.21 11.44 13.65
CA SER A 187 -6.61 11.45 13.19
C SER A 187 -7.04 10.06 12.71
N LEU A 188 -8.31 9.69 12.88
CA LEU A 188 -8.85 8.45 12.32
C LEU A 188 -8.61 8.39 10.81
N TYR A 189 -8.71 9.52 10.11
CA TYR A 189 -8.37 9.65 8.70
C TYR A 189 -6.96 9.14 8.36
N ASP A 190 -5.94 9.61 9.08
CA ASP A 190 -4.54 9.19 8.85
C ASP A 190 -4.34 7.70 9.11
N LEU A 191 -5.01 7.17 10.13
CA LEU A 191 -4.94 5.75 10.46
C LEU A 191 -5.62 4.90 9.38
N LEU A 192 -6.77 5.33 8.87
CA LEU A 192 -7.46 4.66 7.77
C LEU A 192 -6.62 4.68 6.50
N LEU A 193 -6.01 5.81 6.15
CA LEU A 193 -5.14 5.93 4.98
C LEU A 193 -3.89 5.05 5.11
N HIS A 194 -3.29 5.00 6.31
CA HIS A 194 -2.16 4.13 6.61
C HIS A 194 -2.50 2.66 6.39
N VAL A 195 -3.61 2.18 6.96
CA VAL A 195 -4.02 0.77 6.84
C VAL A 195 -4.36 0.41 5.40
N ALA A 196 -5.05 1.30 4.69
CA ALA A 196 -5.36 1.11 3.27
C ALA A 196 -4.08 0.84 2.46
N ASN A 197 -3.03 1.65 2.66
CA ASN A 197 -1.76 1.50 1.96
C ASN A 197 -0.90 0.32 2.48
N HIS A 198 -0.96 0.00 3.77
CA HIS A 198 -0.18 -1.09 4.39
C HIS A 198 -0.48 -2.45 3.75
N GLY A 199 -1.75 -2.71 3.42
CA GLY A 199 -2.16 -3.93 2.73
C GLY A 199 -1.43 -4.13 1.40
N VAL A 200 -1.16 -3.06 0.65
CA VAL A 200 -0.43 -3.13 -0.63
C VAL A 200 0.99 -3.66 -0.45
N HIS A 201 1.69 -3.20 0.59
CA HIS A 201 3.06 -3.63 0.88
C HIS A 201 3.12 -5.15 1.14
N HIS A 202 2.22 -5.66 1.97
CA HIS A 202 2.22 -7.09 2.32
C HIS A 202 1.68 -7.99 1.22
N ARG A 203 0.72 -7.53 0.41
CA ARG A 203 0.32 -8.25 -0.81
C ARG A 203 1.46 -8.37 -1.83
N ALA A 204 2.32 -7.36 -1.94
CA ALA A 204 3.52 -7.46 -2.78
C ALA A 204 4.47 -8.58 -2.32
N GLN A 205 4.57 -8.80 -1.00
CA GLN A 205 5.33 -9.92 -0.43
C GLN A 205 4.63 -11.26 -0.69
N ALA A 206 3.31 -11.33 -0.52
CA ALA A 206 2.52 -12.54 -0.81
C ALA A 206 2.68 -12.98 -2.28
N LEU A 207 2.65 -12.04 -3.23
CA LEU A 207 2.86 -12.32 -4.66
C LEU A 207 4.25 -12.89 -4.95
N HIS A 208 5.28 -12.58 -4.15
CA HIS A 208 6.59 -13.20 -4.30
C HIS A 208 6.55 -14.70 -4.00
N PHE A 209 5.91 -15.10 -2.90
CA PHE A 209 5.73 -16.52 -2.56
C PHE A 209 4.89 -17.23 -3.63
N LEU A 210 3.76 -16.63 -4.02
CA LEU A 210 2.87 -17.20 -5.02
C LEU A 210 3.60 -17.44 -6.36
N LYS A 211 4.40 -16.48 -6.82
CA LYS A 211 5.22 -16.64 -8.04
C LYS A 211 6.17 -17.83 -7.94
N LYS A 212 6.76 -18.10 -6.77
CA LYS A 212 7.61 -19.28 -6.54
C LYS A 212 6.86 -20.60 -6.65
N PHE A 213 5.56 -20.58 -6.35
CA PHE A 213 4.67 -21.74 -6.47
C PHE A 213 3.98 -21.83 -7.84
N GLY A 214 4.43 -21.06 -8.83
CA GLY A 214 3.82 -21.04 -10.16
C GLY A 214 2.44 -20.38 -10.20
N ARG A 215 2.08 -19.61 -9.16
CA ARG A 215 0.82 -18.88 -9.05
C ARG A 215 1.09 -17.40 -9.39
N THR A 216 0.46 -16.90 -10.44
CA THR A 216 0.62 -15.49 -10.86
C THR A 216 -0.74 -14.88 -11.10
N VAL A 217 -0.90 -13.60 -10.74
CA VAL A 217 -2.07 -12.83 -11.17
C VAL A 217 -1.80 -12.39 -12.60
N PRO A 218 -2.67 -12.72 -13.56
CA PRO A 218 -2.56 -12.15 -14.88
C PRO A 218 -2.67 -10.62 -14.81
N ALA A 219 -1.72 -9.92 -15.42
CA ALA A 219 -1.51 -8.46 -15.40
C ALA A 219 -1.13 -7.82 -14.04
N GLY A 220 -1.64 -8.29 -12.90
CA GLY A 220 -1.18 -7.86 -11.56
C GLY A 220 -2.29 -7.50 -10.57
N LEU A 221 -1.92 -6.89 -9.45
CA LEU A 221 -2.84 -6.40 -8.40
C LEU A 221 -2.85 -4.88 -8.27
N ASP A 222 -2.34 -4.18 -9.27
CA ASP A 222 -2.35 -2.72 -9.28
C ASP A 222 -3.78 -2.17 -9.23
N TYR A 223 -3.92 -1.01 -8.61
CA TYR A 223 -5.20 -0.32 -8.44
C TYR A 223 -5.91 -0.10 -9.78
N ILE A 224 -5.17 0.16 -10.85
CA ILE A 224 -5.74 0.34 -12.19
C ILE A 224 -6.45 -0.92 -12.71
N PHE A 225 -6.01 -2.12 -12.34
CA PHE A 225 -6.69 -3.37 -12.72
C PHE A 225 -7.97 -3.59 -11.92
N TYR A 226 -8.00 -3.13 -10.67
CA TYR A 226 -9.25 -3.03 -9.92
C TYR A 226 -10.22 -2.07 -10.61
N ARG A 227 -9.75 -0.88 -11.02
CA ARG A 227 -10.59 0.09 -11.75
C ARG A 227 -11.03 -0.40 -13.12
N LEU A 228 -10.30 -1.29 -13.80
CA LEU A 228 -10.81 -2.01 -14.98
C LEU A 228 -11.93 -2.99 -14.60
N ALA A 229 -11.77 -3.77 -13.53
CA ALA A 229 -12.79 -4.70 -13.07
C ALA A 229 -14.06 -3.96 -12.61
N ALA A 230 -13.89 -2.80 -11.99
CA ALA A 230 -14.91 -1.89 -11.48
C ALA A 230 -15.20 -0.71 -12.42
N SER A 231 -14.95 -0.87 -13.73
CA SER A 231 -14.93 0.23 -14.69
C SER A 231 -16.25 0.99 -14.75
N THR A 232 -16.14 2.30 -14.66
CA THR A 232 -17.19 3.30 -14.84
C THR A 232 -17.00 4.10 -16.14
N VAL A 233 -15.97 3.75 -16.90
CA VAL A 233 -15.66 4.27 -18.24
C VAL A 233 -15.89 3.14 -19.25
N ASP A 234 -16.51 3.46 -20.37
CA ASP A 234 -16.67 2.49 -21.47
C ASP A 234 -15.30 2.15 -22.06
N GLN A 235 -15.04 0.85 -22.18
CA GLN A 235 -13.81 0.32 -22.76
C GLN A 235 -14.06 -0.12 -24.20
N ASP A 236 -13.02 -0.07 -25.04
CA ASP A 236 -13.10 -0.60 -26.41
C ASP A 236 -13.45 -2.11 -26.38
N PRO A 237 -14.52 -2.57 -27.07
CA PRO A 237 -14.94 -3.98 -27.00
C PRO A 237 -13.89 -4.99 -27.46
N ALA A 238 -13.03 -4.63 -28.42
CA ALA A 238 -11.95 -5.49 -28.88
C ALA A 238 -10.82 -5.55 -27.83
N ALA A 239 -10.52 -4.42 -27.17
CA ALA A 239 -9.62 -4.41 -26.03
C ALA A 239 -10.16 -5.24 -24.86
N VAL A 240 -11.44 -5.10 -24.51
CA VAL A 240 -12.10 -5.93 -23.47
C VAL A 240 -11.92 -7.41 -23.75
N LYS A 241 -12.21 -7.85 -24.98
CA LYS A 241 -12.07 -9.25 -25.38
C LYS A 241 -10.62 -9.74 -25.22
N GLN A 242 -9.63 -8.94 -25.59
CA GLN A 242 -8.21 -9.28 -25.45
C GLN A 242 -7.78 -9.32 -23.97
N LEU A 243 -8.17 -8.33 -23.17
CA LEU A 243 -7.88 -8.29 -21.74
C LEU A 243 -8.47 -9.51 -21.00
N GLN A 244 -9.70 -9.91 -21.35
CA GLN A 244 -10.33 -11.11 -20.82
C GLN A 244 -9.58 -12.40 -21.18
N GLN A 245 -8.99 -12.48 -22.38
CA GLN A 245 -8.11 -13.60 -22.76
C GLN A 245 -6.83 -13.64 -21.93
N PHE A 246 -6.33 -12.48 -21.50
CA PHE A 246 -5.26 -12.37 -20.51
C PHE A 246 -5.75 -12.58 -19.07
N GLY A 247 -7.00 -12.98 -18.82
CA GLY A 247 -7.50 -13.25 -17.47
C GLY A 247 -7.86 -12.01 -16.65
N LEU A 248 -7.90 -10.82 -17.27
CA LEU A 248 -8.37 -9.60 -16.63
C LEU A 248 -9.90 -9.55 -16.61
N SER A 249 -10.43 -9.17 -15.46
CA SER A 249 -11.85 -8.86 -15.31
C SER A 249 -12.08 -7.40 -15.75
N VAL A 250 -13.03 -7.16 -16.64
CA VAL A 250 -13.36 -5.81 -17.15
C VAL A 250 -14.86 -5.58 -17.01
N GLY A 251 -15.26 -4.53 -16.30
CA GLY A 251 -16.67 -4.18 -16.07
C GLY A 251 -17.48 -5.25 -15.35
N THR A 252 -16.82 -6.13 -14.58
CA THR A 252 -17.45 -7.24 -13.87
C THR A 252 -17.99 -6.85 -12.50
N ILE A 253 -17.50 -5.74 -11.93
CA ILE A 253 -17.88 -5.21 -10.63
C ILE A 253 -18.71 -3.96 -10.86
N LYS A 254 -19.91 -3.91 -10.27
CA LYS A 254 -20.69 -2.68 -10.27
C LYS A 254 -20.05 -1.68 -9.31
N SER A 255 -19.66 -0.53 -9.83
CA SER A 255 -19.08 0.55 -9.05
C SER A 255 -19.64 1.90 -9.50
N ARG A 256 -19.34 2.94 -8.74
CA ARG A 256 -19.57 4.34 -9.08
C ARG A 256 -18.23 5.07 -9.14
N ASP A 257 -18.21 6.20 -9.82
CA ASP A 257 -17.05 7.08 -9.76
C ASP A 257 -16.96 7.66 -8.35
N PRO A 258 -15.83 7.47 -7.63
CA PRO A 258 -15.63 8.19 -6.40
C PRO A 258 -15.46 9.68 -6.73
N GLN A 259 -16.12 10.55 -5.97
CA GLN A 259 -15.87 11.98 -6.03
C GLN A 259 -14.38 12.28 -5.80
N TYR A 260 -13.82 13.21 -6.59
CA TYR A 260 -12.41 13.55 -6.52
C TYR A 260 -12.05 14.28 -5.21
N ASP A 261 -11.12 13.71 -4.44
CA ASP A 261 -10.58 14.30 -3.22
C ASP A 261 -9.12 14.71 -3.43
N ALA A 262 -8.93 16.00 -3.76
CA ALA A 262 -7.60 16.57 -3.97
C ALA A 262 -6.70 16.46 -2.73
N ALA A 263 -7.26 16.58 -1.52
CA ALA A 263 -6.48 16.55 -0.28
C ALA A 263 -5.94 15.15 0.01
N LEU A 264 -6.77 14.12 -0.18
CA LEU A 264 -6.33 12.72 -0.10
C LEU A 264 -5.24 12.41 -1.11
N VAL A 265 -5.45 12.79 -2.37
CA VAL A 265 -4.48 12.55 -3.44
C VAL A 265 -3.15 13.24 -3.12
N GLN A 266 -3.18 14.53 -2.77
CA GLN A 266 -1.97 15.27 -2.41
C GLN A 266 -1.26 14.67 -1.20
N ARG A 267 -1.99 14.21 -0.18
CA ARG A 267 -1.40 13.55 1.00
C ARG A 267 -0.73 12.23 0.64
N LEU A 268 -1.36 11.38 -0.17
CA LEU A 268 -0.76 10.13 -0.65
C LEU A 268 0.52 10.40 -1.45
N TYR A 269 0.55 11.46 -2.27
CA TYR A 269 1.75 11.82 -3.01
C TYR A 269 2.85 12.43 -2.16
N ALA A 270 2.51 13.22 -1.13
CA ALA A 270 3.47 13.72 -0.15
C ALA A 270 4.15 12.55 0.58
N TYR A 271 3.37 11.56 1.01
CA TYR A 271 3.87 10.31 1.58
C TYR A 271 4.70 9.50 0.59
N HIS A 272 4.22 9.33 -0.65
CA HIS A 272 4.93 8.59 -1.69
C HIS A 272 6.32 9.16 -1.96
N ASP A 273 6.44 10.49 -2.01
CA ASP A 273 7.73 11.16 -2.17
C ASP A 273 8.65 10.97 -0.95
N TRP A 274 8.11 11.12 0.26
CA TRP A 274 8.87 10.85 1.49
C TRP A 274 9.37 9.40 1.52
N ALA A 275 8.49 8.43 1.27
CA ALA A 275 8.83 7.01 1.30
C ALA A 275 9.83 6.61 0.20
N MET A 276 9.80 7.29 -0.95
CA MET A 276 10.80 7.08 -2.00
C MET A 276 12.17 7.65 -1.62
N ASN A 277 12.21 8.79 -0.93
CA ASN A 277 13.47 9.31 -0.37
C ASN A 277 14.07 8.35 0.67
N GLU A 278 13.25 7.79 1.56
CA GLU A 278 13.69 6.73 2.47
C GLU A 278 14.25 5.52 1.71
N VAL A 279 13.59 5.06 0.65
CA VAL A 279 14.10 3.96 -0.18
C VAL A 279 15.40 4.31 -0.90
N PHE A 280 15.58 5.55 -1.35
CA PHE A 280 16.86 5.99 -1.90
C PHE A 280 17.97 5.99 -0.84
N ASP A 281 17.68 6.48 0.37
CA ASP A 281 18.60 6.43 1.51
C ASP A 281 19.01 4.99 1.85
N MET A 282 18.07 4.04 1.79
CA MET A 282 18.37 2.62 1.97
C MET A 282 19.26 2.05 0.86
N CYS A 283 18.97 2.39 -0.41
CA CYS A 283 19.75 1.96 -1.56
C CYS A 283 21.19 2.52 -1.54
N ASP A 284 21.41 3.71 -1.02
CA ASP A 284 22.76 4.28 -0.85
C ASP A 284 23.62 3.51 0.17
N THR A 285 23.03 2.58 0.94
CA THR A 285 23.77 1.77 1.92
C THR A 285 24.21 0.41 1.41
N VAL A 286 23.81 -0.01 0.20
CA VAL A 286 24.27 -1.26 -0.41
C VAL A 286 25.47 -1.01 -1.31
N ASP A 287 26.23 -2.08 -1.59
CA ASP A 287 27.26 -2.03 -2.63
C ASP A 287 26.63 -1.67 -3.99
N VAL A 288 27.31 -0.86 -4.79
CA VAL A 288 26.86 -0.49 -6.15
C VAL A 288 26.60 -1.74 -6.99
N ALA A 289 27.43 -2.78 -6.87
CA ALA A 289 27.22 -4.04 -7.58
C ALA A 289 25.93 -4.76 -7.14
N ALA A 290 25.48 -4.55 -5.90
CA ALA A 290 24.26 -5.14 -5.39
C ALA A 290 22.99 -4.48 -5.97
N LEU A 291 23.10 -3.29 -6.57
CA LEU A 291 21.97 -2.65 -7.28
C LEU A 291 21.52 -3.48 -8.49
N ASP A 292 22.46 -4.22 -9.09
CA ASP A 292 22.28 -5.02 -10.31
C ASP A 292 22.30 -6.53 -10.04
N GLN A 293 22.36 -6.93 -8.77
CA GLN A 293 22.21 -8.32 -8.36
C GLN A 293 20.82 -8.86 -8.75
N ASP A 294 20.79 -10.07 -9.30
CA ASP A 294 19.54 -10.75 -9.65
C ASP A 294 18.76 -11.24 -8.41
N PHE A 295 17.47 -10.92 -8.41
CA PHE A 295 16.47 -11.35 -7.48
C PHE A 295 15.27 -11.94 -8.21
N SER A 296 14.66 -12.95 -7.63
CA SER A 296 13.41 -13.55 -8.15
C SER A 296 12.17 -12.79 -7.69
N MET A 297 12.21 -11.46 -7.75
CA MET A 297 11.12 -10.58 -7.30
C MET A 297 11.10 -9.28 -8.10
N GLY A 298 9.92 -8.67 -8.23
CA GLY A 298 9.74 -7.43 -9.00
C GLY A 298 10.30 -7.53 -10.42
N SER A 299 10.99 -6.46 -10.84
CA SER A 299 11.67 -6.33 -12.12
C SER A 299 13.05 -7.01 -12.17
N GLY A 300 13.40 -7.79 -11.15
CA GLY A 300 14.61 -8.62 -11.13
C GLY A 300 15.80 -8.01 -10.39
N THR A 301 15.99 -6.70 -10.40
CA THR A 301 17.08 -6.03 -9.65
C THR A 301 16.58 -4.77 -8.96
N ILE A 302 17.37 -4.23 -8.02
CA ILE A 302 17.05 -2.96 -7.34
C ILE A 302 16.99 -1.84 -8.38
N ARG A 303 18.03 -1.72 -9.23
CA ARG A 303 18.09 -0.68 -10.26
C ARG A 303 16.93 -0.78 -11.24
N LYS A 304 16.60 -1.98 -11.71
CA LYS A 304 15.45 -2.19 -12.63
C LYS A 304 14.12 -1.78 -11.97
N CYS A 305 13.93 -2.04 -10.68
CA CYS A 305 12.72 -1.61 -9.97
C CYS A 305 12.66 -0.08 -9.79
N LEU A 306 13.77 0.55 -9.42
CA LEU A 306 13.83 2.01 -9.27
C LEU A 306 13.58 2.73 -10.60
N ARG A 307 14.17 2.24 -11.68
CA ARG A 307 13.94 2.73 -13.05
C ARG A 307 12.51 2.50 -13.51
N HIS A 308 11.93 1.34 -13.23
CA HIS A 308 10.53 1.05 -13.53
C HIS A 308 9.59 2.05 -12.84
N LEU A 309 9.84 2.39 -11.58
CA LEU A 309 9.09 3.43 -10.88
C LEU A 309 9.27 4.81 -11.52
N LEU A 310 10.49 5.17 -11.91
CA LEU A 310 10.78 6.42 -12.63
C LEU A 310 10.06 6.49 -13.99
N ASP A 311 10.09 5.41 -14.75
CA ASP A 311 9.46 5.30 -16.06
C ASP A 311 7.92 5.35 -15.91
N ALA A 312 7.36 4.69 -14.90
CA ALA A 312 5.93 4.74 -14.60
C ALA A 312 5.46 6.15 -14.20
N GLU A 313 6.23 6.85 -13.36
CA GLU A 313 5.98 8.26 -12.99
C GLU A 313 5.90 9.15 -14.22
N GLN A 314 6.91 9.10 -15.08
CA GLN A 314 6.94 9.90 -16.30
C GLN A 314 5.76 9.55 -17.21
N TRP A 315 5.50 8.25 -17.42
CA TRP A 315 4.48 7.77 -18.32
C TRP A 315 3.07 8.23 -17.92
N TRP A 316 2.70 8.05 -16.65
CA TRP A 316 1.38 8.45 -16.20
C TRP A 316 1.16 9.96 -16.28
N ILE A 317 2.17 10.76 -15.91
CA ILE A 317 2.08 12.23 -16.05
C ILE A 317 1.87 12.64 -17.51
N ASP A 318 2.58 12.00 -18.46
CA ASP A 318 2.44 12.29 -19.89
C ASP A 318 1.08 11.86 -20.42
N ASN A 319 0.56 10.68 -20.04
CA ASN A 319 -0.78 10.24 -20.43
C ASN A 319 -1.88 11.15 -19.86
N TRP A 320 -1.75 11.60 -18.62
CA TRP A 320 -2.70 12.55 -18.04
C TRP A 320 -2.66 13.93 -18.70
N SER A 321 -1.51 14.29 -19.27
CA SER A 321 -1.31 15.54 -20.02
C SER A 321 -1.67 15.41 -21.50
N GLY A 322 -1.93 14.18 -21.99
CA GLY A 322 -2.24 13.89 -23.40
C GLY A 322 -1.01 13.77 -24.31
N ASP A 323 0.18 13.61 -23.75
CA ASP A 323 1.47 13.77 -24.45
C ASP A 323 2.09 12.45 -24.99
N SER A 324 1.73 11.27 -24.46
CA SER A 324 2.32 10.00 -24.92
C SER A 324 1.52 8.77 -24.47
N ASN A 325 1.45 7.73 -25.32
CA ASN A 325 0.83 6.43 -25.00
C ASN A 325 1.86 5.31 -24.72
N ASP A 326 3.11 5.44 -25.20
CA ASP A 326 4.11 4.37 -25.11
C ASP A 326 4.87 4.43 -23.78
N PHE A 327 5.06 3.26 -23.15
CA PHE A 327 5.78 3.16 -21.88
C PHE A 327 7.28 3.46 -22.10
N PRO A 328 7.85 4.48 -21.44
CA PRO A 328 9.24 4.86 -21.62
C PRO A 328 10.17 3.78 -21.09
N ARG A 329 11.38 3.74 -21.63
CA ARG A 329 12.45 2.87 -21.15
C ARG A 329 13.67 3.71 -20.89
N SER A 330 13.93 3.99 -19.62
CA SER A 330 15.18 4.60 -19.19
C SER A 330 16.40 3.75 -19.59
N ALA A 331 17.62 4.30 -19.48
CA ALA A 331 18.87 3.58 -19.77
C ALA A 331 19.14 2.48 -18.73
N GLU A 332 19.52 1.27 -19.15
CA GLU A 332 19.64 0.09 -18.27
C GLU A 332 20.61 0.32 -17.10
N GLU A 333 21.74 0.95 -17.40
CA GLU A 333 22.84 1.22 -16.45
C GLU A 333 22.72 2.58 -15.74
N MET A 334 21.56 3.24 -15.77
CA MET A 334 21.35 4.57 -15.18
C MET A 334 21.83 4.60 -13.72
N PRO A 335 22.83 5.43 -13.35
CA PRO A 335 23.37 5.51 -11.99
C PRO A 335 22.30 5.88 -10.96
N LEU A 336 22.43 5.38 -9.74
CA LEU A 336 21.48 5.69 -8.65
C LEU A 336 21.30 7.21 -8.45
N GLN A 337 22.39 7.98 -8.54
CA GLN A 337 22.37 9.43 -8.41
C GLN A 337 21.60 10.11 -9.54
N GLU A 338 21.64 9.54 -10.76
CA GLU A 338 20.85 10.02 -11.87
C GLU A 338 19.36 9.70 -11.67
N ILE A 339 19.03 8.48 -11.23
CA ILE A 339 17.64 8.10 -10.88
C ILE A 339 17.07 9.05 -9.82
N GLN A 340 17.82 9.31 -8.75
CA GLN A 340 17.44 10.25 -7.68
C GLN A 340 17.20 11.66 -8.23
N SER A 341 18.07 12.14 -9.12
CA SER A 341 17.95 13.47 -9.74
C SER A 341 16.72 13.57 -10.65
N GLN A 342 16.46 12.54 -11.46
CA GLN A 342 15.28 12.47 -12.32
C GLN A 342 13.99 12.36 -11.49
N TRP A 343 13.99 11.58 -10.41
CA TRP A 343 12.86 11.49 -9.48
C TRP A 343 12.47 12.86 -8.92
N LYS A 344 13.44 13.65 -8.46
CA LYS A 344 13.20 15.02 -7.97
C LYS A 344 12.54 15.90 -9.03
N LYS A 345 12.93 15.77 -10.30
CA LYS A 345 12.31 16.53 -11.41
C LYS A 345 10.88 16.07 -11.67
N LEU A 346 10.64 14.76 -11.69
CA LEU A 346 9.31 14.17 -11.92
C LEU A 346 8.34 14.47 -10.78
N SER A 347 8.74 14.34 -9.52
CA SER A 347 7.92 14.72 -8.36
C SER A 347 7.45 16.18 -8.47
N ARG A 348 8.33 17.12 -8.84
CA ARG A 348 7.94 18.52 -9.07
C ARG A 348 7.00 18.69 -10.27
N LYS A 349 7.21 17.95 -11.37
CA LYS A 349 6.33 17.96 -12.55
C LYS A 349 4.94 17.44 -12.18
N ARG A 350 4.87 16.30 -11.49
CA ARG A 350 3.65 15.67 -10.99
C ARG A 350 2.88 16.58 -10.06
N LYS A 351 3.56 17.18 -9.09
CA LYS A 351 2.94 18.12 -8.15
C LYS A 351 2.28 19.31 -8.87
N ARG A 352 2.98 19.90 -9.86
CA ARG A 352 2.39 20.96 -10.69
C ARG A 352 1.17 20.47 -11.47
N PHE A 353 1.22 19.26 -12.01
CA PHE A 353 0.07 18.66 -12.69
C PHE A 353 -1.11 18.48 -11.72
N LEU A 354 -0.90 17.85 -10.56
CA LEU A 354 -1.95 17.59 -9.56
C LEU A 354 -2.58 18.88 -9.03
N ALA A 355 -1.83 19.98 -8.94
CA ALA A 355 -2.37 21.29 -8.57
C ALA A 355 -3.36 21.87 -9.61
N THR A 356 -3.41 21.32 -10.82
CA THR A 356 -4.36 21.69 -11.88
C THR A 356 -5.56 20.75 -11.99
N VAL A 357 -5.60 19.67 -11.20
CA VAL A 357 -6.71 18.71 -11.23
C VAL A 357 -7.79 19.19 -10.27
N ASP A 358 -8.81 19.83 -10.82
CA ASP A 358 -10.08 20.11 -10.14
C ASP A 358 -11.12 19.00 -10.42
N GLU A 359 -12.35 19.18 -9.94
CA GLU A 359 -13.44 18.20 -10.13
C GLU A 359 -13.71 17.91 -11.62
N ASP A 360 -13.67 18.94 -12.48
CA ASP A 360 -13.90 18.79 -13.92
C ASP A 360 -12.73 18.07 -14.61
N ALA A 361 -11.49 18.46 -14.28
CA ALA A 361 -10.30 17.82 -14.80
C ALA A 361 -10.20 16.36 -14.35
N ALA A 362 -10.61 16.05 -13.12
CA ALA A 362 -10.66 14.69 -12.60
C ALA A 362 -11.60 13.78 -13.41
N MET A 363 -12.67 14.34 -13.98
CA MET A 363 -13.63 13.58 -14.79
C MET A 363 -13.18 13.34 -16.25
N LYS A 364 -12.10 13.97 -16.70
CA LYS A 364 -11.55 13.73 -18.04
C LYS A 364 -11.07 12.29 -18.18
N VAL A 365 -11.41 11.67 -19.30
CA VAL A 365 -10.98 10.31 -19.64
C VAL A 365 -9.67 10.37 -20.41
N VAL A 366 -8.72 9.54 -19.99
CA VAL A 366 -7.45 9.29 -20.66
C VAL A 366 -7.42 7.84 -21.11
N THR A 367 -6.85 7.58 -22.28
CA THR A 367 -6.66 6.23 -22.81
C THR A 367 -5.18 5.92 -22.86
N VAL A 368 -4.78 4.86 -22.18
CA VAL A 368 -3.39 4.39 -22.11
C VAL A 368 -3.25 3.05 -22.83
N ALA A 369 -2.13 2.81 -23.49
CA ALA A 369 -1.90 1.59 -24.28
C ALA A 369 -0.48 1.04 -24.12
N PRO A 370 -0.05 0.62 -22.92
CA PRO A 370 1.35 0.29 -22.61
C PRO A 370 1.92 -0.87 -23.45
N ASN A 371 1.06 -1.65 -24.10
CA ASN A 371 1.43 -2.71 -25.05
C ASN A 371 0.51 -2.74 -26.28
N GLY A 372 -0.02 -1.58 -26.69
CA GLY A 372 -0.98 -1.47 -27.81
C GLY A 372 -2.41 -1.92 -27.51
N LEU A 373 -2.70 -2.30 -26.25
CA LEU A 373 -4.06 -2.57 -25.76
C LEU A 373 -4.62 -1.29 -25.10
N PRO A 374 -5.53 -0.55 -25.77
CA PRO A 374 -6.06 0.68 -25.21
C PRO A 374 -6.98 0.37 -24.02
N THR A 375 -6.77 1.10 -22.93
CA THR A 375 -7.58 1.07 -21.71
C THR A 375 -7.84 2.49 -21.24
N SER A 376 -9.07 2.80 -20.88
CA SER A 376 -9.52 4.16 -20.58
C SER A 376 -9.85 4.33 -19.11
N PHE A 377 -9.42 5.46 -18.52
CA PHE A 377 -9.62 5.78 -17.12
C PHE A 377 -9.92 7.25 -16.94
N ARG A 378 -10.64 7.61 -15.89
CA ARG A 378 -10.71 9.01 -15.46
C ARG A 378 -9.37 9.44 -14.85
N ILE A 379 -8.99 10.71 -15.00
CA ILE A 379 -7.78 11.23 -14.35
C ILE A 379 -7.91 11.09 -12.83
N GLY A 380 -9.06 11.43 -12.25
CA GLY A 380 -9.30 11.42 -10.81
C GLY A 380 -9.09 10.06 -10.14
N GLU A 381 -9.44 8.95 -10.80
CA GLU A 381 -9.18 7.61 -10.28
C GLU A 381 -7.74 7.17 -10.59
N SER A 382 -7.26 7.39 -11.81
CA SER A 382 -5.96 6.85 -12.24
C SER A 382 -4.80 7.50 -11.51
N VAL A 383 -4.94 8.73 -10.99
CA VAL A 383 -3.90 9.35 -10.14
C VAL A 383 -3.59 8.58 -8.86
N LEU A 384 -4.48 7.70 -8.37
CA LEU A 384 -4.18 6.83 -7.22
C LEU A 384 -3.25 5.66 -7.58
N GLN A 385 -3.09 5.35 -8.86
CA GLN A 385 -2.24 4.25 -9.32
C GLN A 385 -0.78 4.44 -8.88
N LEU A 386 -0.17 5.60 -9.11
CA LEU A 386 1.25 5.82 -8.82
C LEU A 386 1.65 5.64 -7.34
N PRO A 387 0.97 6.24 -6.35
CA PRO A 387 1.36 6.07 -4.95
C PRO A 387 1.21 4.61 -4.47
N LEU A 388 0.16 3.91 -4.92
CA LEU A 388 -0.10 2.50 -4.56
C LEU A 388 0.87 1.55 -5.26
N HIS A 389 1.09 1.73 -6.57
CA HIS A 389 2.09 1.00 -7.34
C HIS A 389 3.51 1.24 -6.80
N GLY A 390 3.79 2.47 -6.38
CA GLY A 390 4.96 2.85 -5.61
C GLY A 390 5.12 1.97 -4.37
N THR A 391 4.09 1.85 -3.53
CA THR A 391 4.12 1.01 -2.32
C THR A 391 4.43 -0.44 -2.65
N HIS A 392 3.83 -0.98 -3.73
CA HIS A 392 4.09 -2.35 -4.19
C HIS A 392 5.58 -2.57 -4.49
N HIS A 393 6.19 -1.71 -5.32
CA HIS A 393 7.60 -1.87 -5.70
C HIS A 393 8.57 -1.48 -4.59
N ARG A 394 8.25 -0.50 -3.73
CA ARG A 394 9.04 -0.21 -2.53
C ARG A 394 9.15 -1.44 -1.63
N ALA A 395 8.07 -2.19 -1.45
CA ALA A 395 8.10 -3.44 -0.69
C ALA A 395 9.08 -4.46 -1.27
N GLN A 396 9.17 -4.54 -2.60
CA GLN A 396 10.13 -5.42 -3.29
C GLN A 396 11.56 -4.93 -3.10
N ILE A 397 11.81 -3.64 -3.34
CA ILE A 397 13.13 -3.01 -3.21
C ILE A 397 13.66 -3.18 -1.78
N ILE A 398 12.84 -2.91 -0.75
CA ILE A 398 13.24 -3.06 0.66
C ILE A 398 13.70 -4.49 0.97
N ASN A 399 13.02 -5.50 0.41
CA ASN A 399 13.43 -6.89 0.59
C ASN A 399 14.71 -7.23 -0.18
N MET A 400 14.93 -6.65 -1.37
CA MET A 400 16.21 -6.78 -2.07
C MET A 400 17.35 -6.12 -1.27
N VAL A 401 17.17 -4.88 -0.81
CA VAL A 401 18.14 -4.15 0.02
C VAL A 401 18.49 -4.95 1.28
N ARG A 402 17.49 -5.52 1.97
CA ARG A 402 17.70 -6.41 3.13
C ARG A 402 18.66 -7.56 2.80
N ARG A 403 18.43 -8.22 1.66
CA ARG A 403 19.23 -9.37 1.20
C ARG A 403 20.62 -8.95 0.74
N SER A 404 20.77 -7.70 0.32
CA SER A 404 22.05 -7.04 0.02
C SER A 404 22.75 -6.46 1.26
N LYS A 405 22.24 -6.76 2.48
CA LYS A 405 22.79 -6.27 3.77
C LYS A 405 22.76 -4.75 3.92
N GLY A 406 21.89 -4.06 3.20
CA GLY A 406 21.65 -2.63 3.39
C GLY A 406 20.94 -2.34 4.70
N ARG A 407 21.05 -1.09 5.16
CA ARG A 407 20.35 -0.59 6.34
C ARG A 407 18.89 -0.30 5.98
N LEU A 408 17.98 -0.74 6.85
CA LEU A 408 16.54 -0.53 6.70
C LEU A 408 16.03 0.39 7.80
N HIS A 409 14.99 1.15 7.48
CA HIS A 409 14.18 1.92 8.44
C HIS A 409 12.71 1.82 8.04
N ASN A 410 11.83 2.32 8.91
CA ASN A 410 10.39 2.26 8.67
C ASN A 410 10.00 3.27 7.58
N ILE A 411 9.05 2.89 6.71
CA ILE A 411 8.50 3.76 5.66
C ILE A 411 6.97 3.85 5.72
N ASP A 412 6.36 3.52 6.85
CA ASP A 412 4.91 3.61 7.05
C ASP A 412 4.47 5.07 7.12
N LEU A 413 3.30 5.37 6.58
CA LEU A 413 2.71 6.72 6.55
C LEU A 413 2.75 7.45 7.91
N LEU A 414 2.51 6.72 9.01
CA LEU A 414 2.47 7.33 10.34
C LEU A 414 3.84 7.87 10.77
N TYR A 415 4.94 7.21 10.36
CA TYR A 415 6.29 7.73 10.59
C TYR A 415 6.56 8.97 9.74
N ALA A 416 6.06 9.00 8.50
CA ALA A 416 6.14 10.20 7.66
C ALA A 416 5.43 11.39 8.31
N ILE A 417 4.27 11.14 8.93
CA ILE A 417 3.51 12.16 9.66
C ILE A 417 4.28 12.62 10.90
N ASP A 418 4.85 11.71 11.69
CA ASP A 418 5.51 12.04 12.95
C ASP A 418 6.91 12.64 12.78
N GLU A 419 7.70 12.22 11.78
CA GLU A 419 9.02 12.81 11.49
C GLU A 419 8.93 14.26 11.01
N LEU A 420 7.76 14.64 10.49
CA LEU A 420 7.54 15.97 9.95
C LEU A 420 6.84 16.89 10.95
N LYS A 421 6.14 16.40 11.97
CA LYS A 421 5.66 17.23 13.10
C LYS A 421 6.83 17.84 13.87
#